data_AF-A0ABD1RVY3-F1
#
_entry.id   AF-A0ABD1RVY3-F1
#
_cell.length_a   1.000
_cell.length_b   1.000
_cell.length_c   1.000
_cell.angle_alpha   90.00
_cell.angle_beta   90.00
_cell.angle_gamma   90.00
#
_symmetry.space_group_name_H-M   'P 1'
#
loop_
_entity.id
_entity.type
_entity.pdbx_description
1 polymer ?
#
loop_
_entity_poly.entity_id
_entity_poly.type
_entity_poly.pdbx_seq_one_letter_code
_entity_poly.pdbx_strand_id
1 'polypeptide(L)'
;MDRPMSQLELFSHVHKTNHGLGDFIDKKSKRVYDKYKSSIEFKYGTDRDNQPEFDPDSWINAVNGPSKGRIYGFGPRQPVSHVLGTPASPRRSILAHDIMSNEDVNKLKSELASARNTIEENNERIANLIVRLERVEKNHNVELRDTVRNMLRELNIPNTQFPSSSGSRNNDK
;
A
#
# COMPACT_ATOMS: atom_id res chain seq x y z
N MET A 1 23.85 -15.37 -37.89
CA MET A 1 23.57 -15.99 -36.58
C MET A 1 22.07 -16.13 -36.48
N ASP A 2 21.54 -17.35 -36.56
CA ASP A 2 20.12 -17.60 -36.36
C ASP A 2 19.79 -17.37 -34.89
N ARG A 3 19.07 -16.27 -34.62
CA ARG A 3 18.66 -15.91 -33.27
C ARG A 3 17.58 -16.90 -32.79
N PRO A 4 17.66 -17.41 -31.55
CA PRO A 4 16.62 -18.27 -31.00
C PRO A 4 15.29 -17.54 -30.90
N MET A 5 14.21 -18.27 -31.18
CA MET A 5 12.84 -17.76 -31.11
C MET A 5 12.47 -17.45 -29.66
N SER A 6 11.96 -16.24 -29.40
CA SER A 6 11.51 -15.88 -28.05
C SER A 6 10.28 -16.69 -27.63
N GLN A 7 10.07 -16.82 -26.32
CA GLN A 7 8.88 -17.46 -25.77
C GLN A 7 7.58 -16.78 -26.26
N LEU A 8 7.60 -15.45 -26.46
CA LEU A 8 6.44 -14.69 -26.94
C LEU A 8 6.10 -15.03 -28.40
N GLU A 9 7.12 -15.23 -29.24
CA GLU A 9 6.99 -15.65 -30.64
C GLU A 9 6.48 -17.09 -30.73
N LEU A 10 7.08 -18.01 -29.96
CA LEU A 10 6.64 -19.40 -29.87
C LEU A 10 5.18 -19.49 -29.39
N PHE A 11 4.83 -18.73 -28.36
CA PHE A 11 3.48 -18.71 -27.81
C PHE A 11 2.46 -18.18 -28.82
N SER A 12 2.81 -17.13 -29.58
CA SER A 12 1.95 -16.62 -30.64
C SER A 12 1.73 -17.65 -31.74
N HIS A 13 2.79 -18.36 -32.14
CA HIS A 13 2.72 -19.37 -33.18
C HIS A 13 1.75 -20.51 -32.83
N VAL A 14 1.71 -20.92 -31.56
CA VAL A 14 0.87 -22.06 -31.11
C VAL A 14 -0.51 -21.67 -30.58
N HIS A 15 -0.73 -20.42 -30.14
CA HIS A 15 -2.01 -19.98 -29.57
C HIS A 15 -2.79 -19.00 -30.46
N LYS A 16 -2.32 -18.76 -31.68
CA LYS A 16 -3.07 -18.06 -32.73
C LYS A 16 -3.38 -19.01 -33.88
N THR A 17 -4.48 -18.72 -34.56
CA THR A 17 -4.82 -19.37 -35.83
C THR A 17 -3.77 -19.05 -36.90
N ASN A 18 -3.69 -19.89 -37.94
CA ASN A 18 -2.75 -19.73 -39.05
C ASN A 18 -1.29 -19.53 -38.57
N HIS A 19 -0.84 -20.31 -37.60
CA HIS A 19 0.56 -20.35 -37.17
C HIS A 19 1.12 -18.98 -36.70
N GLY A 20 0.31 -18.16 -36.04
CA GLY A 20 0.74 -16.85 -35.51
C GLY A 20 0.19 -15.63 -36.25
N LEU A 21 -0.36 -15.81 -37.45
CA LEU A 21 -0.84 -14.72 -38.31
C LEU A 21 -2.30 -14.33 -38.08
N GLY A 22 -3.11 -15.22 -37.51
CA GLY A 22 -4.52 -14.96 -37.23
C GLY A 22 -4.80 -14.54 -35.80
N ASP A 23 -6.08 -14.60 -35.42
CA ASP A 23 -6.54 -14.27 -34.07
C ASP A 23 -6.14 -15.34 -33.04
N PHE A 24 -6.10 -14.93 -31.77
CA PHE A 24 -5.93 -15.85 -30.65
C PHE A 24 -7.08 -16.84 -30.57
N ILE A 25 -6.73 -18.11 -30.36
CA ILE A 25 -7.68 -19.22 -30.26
C ILE A 25 -8.58 -19.05 -29.03
N ASP A 26 -8.08 -18.41 -27.97
CA ASP A 26 -8.85 -18.17 -26.76
C ASP A 26 -8.54 -16.80 -26.12
N LYS A 27 -9.48 -16.30 -25.30
CA LYS A 27 -9.38 -14.99 -24.62
C LYS A 27 -8.26 -14.96 -23.57
N LYS A 28 -7.94 -16.10 -22.94
CA LYS A 28 -6.89 -16.21 -21.92
C LYS A 28 -5.52 -16.07 -22.56
N SER A 29 -5.29 -16.71 -23.71
CA SER A 29 -4.08 -16.63 -24.53
C SER A 29 -3.79 -15.19 -24.92
N LYS A 30 -4.80 -14.47 -25.43
CA LYS A 30 -4.67 -13.04 -25.73
C LYS A 30 -4.23 -12.24 -24.50
N ARG A 31 -4.92 -12.42 -23.37
CA ARG A 31 -4.60 -11.72 -22.12
C ARG A 31 -3.19 -12.01 -21.61
N VAL A 32 -2.76 -13.27 -21.67
CA VAL A 32 -1.40 -13.68 -21.26
C VAL A 32 -0.36 -13.05 -22.16
N TYR A 33 -0.58 -13.10 -23.48
CA TYR A 33 0.30 -12.46 -24.45
C TYR A 33 0.45 -10.96 -24.20
N ASP A 34 -0.66 -10.23 -24.08
CA ASP A 34 -0.64 -8.78 -23.89
C ASP A 34 0.08 -8.41 -22.59
N LYS A 35 -0.22 -9.09 -21.48
CA LYS A 35 0.44 -8.88 -20.19
C LYS A 35 1.95 -9.17 -20.25
N TYR A 36 2.34 -10.30 -20.83
CA TYR A 36 3.74 -10.68 -20.89
C TYR A 36 4.53 -9.72 -21.79
N LYS A 37 3.98 -9.38 -22.96
CA LYS A 37 4.56 -8.39 -23.87
C LYS A 37 4.79 -7.05 -23.17
N SER A 38 3.77 -6.50 -22.52
CA SER A 38 3.91 -5.24 -21.79
C SER A 38 4.92 -5.33 -20.64
N SER A 39 5.01 -6.46 -19.94
CA SER A 39 6.00 -6.67 -18.86
C SER A 39 7.43 -6.70 -19.40
N ILE A 40 7.65 -7.37 -20.53
CA ILE A 40 8.97 -7.44 -21.18
C ILE A 40 9.37 -6.08 -21.73
N GLU A 41 8.47 -5.40 -22.43
CA GLU A 41 8.72 -4.05 -22.97
C GLU A 41 9.00 -3.04 -21.84
N PHE A 42 8.32 -3.16 -20.70
CA PHE A 42 8.56 -2.33 -19.53
C PHE A 42 9.94 -2.57 -18.89
N LYS A 43 10.36 -3.84 -18.77
CA LYS A 43 11.64 -4.21 -18.12
C LYS A 43 12.87 -3.98 -18.97
N TYR A 44 12.78 -4.29 -20.27
CA TYR A 44 13.93 -4.38 -21.17
C TYR A 44 13.87 -3.37 -22.34
N GLY A 45 12.79 -2.61 -22.43
CA GLY A 45 12.50 -1.73 -23.56
C GLY A 45 11.87 -2.45 -24.74
N THR A 46 11.50 -1.69 -25.76
CA THR A 46 10.86 -2.20 -26.98
C THR A 46 11.85 -2.88 -27.93
N ASP A 47 13.14 -2.58 -27.78
CA ASP A 47 14.19 -3.14 -28.62
C ASP A 47 14.34 -4.64 -28.36
N ARG A 48 13.96 -5.43 -29.37
CA ARG A 48 13.95 -6.89 -29.30
C ARG A 48 15.33 -7.45 -28.94
N ASP A 49 16.43 -6.82 -29.35
CA ASP A 49 17.79 -7.33 -29.08
C ASP A 49 18.20 -7.21 -27.61
N ASN A 50 17.54 -6.34 -26.84
CA ASN A 50 17.74 -6.20 -25.40
C ASN A 50 16.84 -7.13 -24.57
N GLN A 51 15.86 -7.79 -25.22
CA GLN A 51 14.91 -8.66 -24.57
C GLN A 51 15.45 -10.10 -24.47
N PRO A 52 15.35 -10.74 -23.30
CA PRO A 52 15.74 -12.14 -23.14
C PRO A 52 14.82 -13.05 -23.96
N GLU A 53 15.30 -14.26 -24.27
CA GLU A 53 14.50 -15.30 -24.92
C GLU A 53 13.27 -15.67 -24.07
N PHE A 54 13.45 -15.74 -22.75
CA PHE A 54 12.41 -16.03 -21.78
C PHE A 54 12.70 -15.38 -20.41
N ASP A 55 11.71 -14.72 -19.83
CA ASP A 55 11.73 -14.22 -18.45
C ASP A 55 10.67 -14.99 -17.63
N PRO A 56 11.09 -15.98 -16.81
CA PRO A 56 10.18 -16.79 -16.02
C PRO A 56 9.26 -15.98 -15.10
N ASP A 57 9.77 -14.91 -14.48
CA ASP A 57 9.01 -14.12 -13.51
C ASP A 57 7.92 -13.30 -14.19
N SER A 58 8.27 -12.65 -15.31
CA SER A 58 7.27 -11.95 -16.13
C SER A 58 6.21 -12.91 -16.66
N TRP A 59 6.59 -14.13 -17.04
CA TRP A 59 5.65 -15.13 -17.54
C TRP A 59 4.67 -15.60 -16.47
N ILE A 60 5.18 -15.94 -15.27
CA ILE A 60 4.36 -16.37 -14.14
C ILE A 60 3.36 -15.31 -13.74
N ASN A 61 3.79 -14.05 -13.70
CA ASN A 61 2.89 -12.93 -13.42
C ASN A 61 1.81 -12.78 -14.49
N ALA A 62 2.15 -12.95 -15.77
CA ALA A 62 1.19 -12.87 -16.87
C ALA A 62 0.12 -13.99 -16.80
N VAL A 63 0.50 -15.20 -16.39
CA VAL A 63 -0.42 -16.35 -16.28
C VAL A 63 -1.16 -16.45 -14.93
N ASN A 64 -0.89 -15.52 -14.00
CA ASN A 64 -1.39 -15.51 -12.62
C ASN A 64 -0.95 -16.74 -11.81
N GLY A 65 0.31 -17.15 -11.93
CA GLY A 65 0.86 -18.25 -11.14
C GLY A 65 0.59 -19.66 -11.67
N PRO A 66 1.24 -20.68 -11.08
CA PRO A 66 0.95 -22.08 -11.39
C PRO A 66 -0.46 -22.48 -10.94
N SER A 67 -1.14 -23.28 -11.76
CA SER A 67 -2.44 -23.88 -11.43
C SER A 67 -2.31 -25.40 -11.42
N LYS A 68 -2.66 -26.03 -10.28
CA LYS A 68 -2.55 -27.50 -10.08
C LYS A 68 -1.14 -28.03 -10.42
N GLY A 69 -0.10 -27.29 -10.02
CA GLY A 69 1.30 -27.66 -10.26
C GLY A 69 1.77 -27.53 -11.71
N ARG A 70 1.03 -26.81 -12.56
CA ARG A 70 1.34 -26.60 -13.98
C ARG A 70 1.35 -25.13 -14.32
N ILE A 71 2.25 -24.73 -15.22
CA ILE A 71 2.30 -23.38 -15.77
C ILE A 71 1.56 -23.40 -17.11
N TYR A 72 0.69 -22.42 -17.31
CA TYR A 72 -0.04 -22.27 -18.57
C TYR A 72 0.94 -21.99 -19.72
N GLY A 73 0.74 -22.64 -20.86
CA GLY A 73 1.64 -22.60 -22.02
C GLY A 73 2.79 -23.62 -21.97
N PHE A 74 2.91 -24.40 -20.88
CA PHE A 74 3.92 -25.46 -20.75
C PHE A 74 3.28 -26.84 -20.67
N GLY A 75 4.00 -27.86 -21.16
CA GLY A 75 3.51 -29.23 -21.18
C GLY A 75 3.44 -29.86 -19.78
N PRO A 76 2.65 -30.92 -19.58
CA PRO A 76 2.53 -31.60 -18.29
C PRO A 76 3.83 -32.27 -17.81
N ARG A 77 4.81 -32.44 -18.70
CA ARG A 77 6.14 -32.96 -18.39
C ARG A 77 7.17 -31.89 -18.00
N GLN A 78 6.79 -30.62 -18.05
CA GLN A 78 7.62 -29.50 -17.63
C GLN A 78 7.12 -29.01 -16.27
N PRO A 79 7.64 -29.53 -15.15
CA PRO A 79 7.23 -29.07 -13.84
C PRO A 79 7.70 -27.63 -13.63
N VAL A 80 6.98 -26.91 -12.77
CA VAL A 80 7.19 -25.50 -12.41
C VAL A 80 8.67 -25.19 -12.12
N SER A 81 9.36 -26.12 -11.45
CA SER A 81 10.77 -26.02 -11.10
C SER A 81 11.71 -25.86 -12.30
N HIS A 82 11.44 -26.56 -13.41
CA HIS A 82 12.25 -26.45 -14.64
C HIS A 82 12.04 -25.10 -15.33
N VAL A 83 10.83 -24.56 -15.28
CA VAL A 83 10.52 -23.25 -15.90
C VAL A 83 11.10 -22.11 -15.06
N LEU A 84 11.10 -22.26 -13.73
CA LEU A 84 11.63 -21.27 -12.80
C LEU A 84 13.13 -21.37 -12.51
N GLY A 85 13.82 -22.38 -13.05
CA GLY A 85 15.23 -22.63 -12.72
C GLY A 85 15.49 -22.95 -11.24
N THR A 86 14.46 -23.35 -10.49
CA THR A 86 14.62 -23.78 -9.09
C THR A 86 14.84 -25.29 -9.05
N PRO A 87 15.84 -25.81 -8.33
CA PRO A 87 16.02 -27.26 -8.21
C PRO A 87 14.79 -27.87 -7.56
N ALA A 88 14.23 -28.91 -8.19
CA ALA A 88 13.10 -29.67 -7.67
C ALA A 88 13.52 -30.37 -6.36
N SER A 89 13.29 -29.74 -5.22
CA SER A 89 13.41 -30.41 -3.92
C SER A 89 12.07 -31.05 -3.57
N PRO A 90 12.00 -32.37 -3.34
CA PRO A 90 10.77 -33.04 -2.92
C PRO A 90 10.35 -32.53 -1.54
N ARG A 91 9.20 -31.85 -1.48
CA ARG A 91 8.49 -31.51 -0.24
C ARG A 91 9.33 -30.84 0.85
N ARG A 92 9.61 -29.55 0.72
CA ARG A 92 9.57 -28.63 1.88
C ARG A 92 8.92 -27.32 1.45
N SER A 93 7.76 -27.08 2.07
CA SER A 93 6.98 -25.84 2.21
C SER A 93 7.25 -24.67 1.26
N ILE A 94 6.15 -24.11 0.75
CA ILE A 94 5.95 -22.79 0.11
C ILE A 94 6.47 -21.59 0.96
N LEU A 95 7.34 -21.80 1.95
CA LEU A 95 7.69 -20.83 2.99
C LEU A 95 9.18 -20.44 3.01
N ALA A 96 10.06 -21.00 2.18
CA ALA A 96 11.50 -20.75 2.34
C ALA A 96 11.99 -19.39 1.82
N HIS A 97 11.22 -18.68 0.99
CA HIS A 97 11.57 -17.32 0.53
C HIS A 97 10.91 -16.20 1.37
N ASP A 98 9.98 -16.55 2.27
CA ASP A 98 9.18 -15.61 3.07
C ASP A 98 9.41 -15.74 4.60
N ILE A 99 10.31 -16.61 5.05
CA ILE A 99 10.71 -16.61 6.47
C ILE A 99 11.69 -15.45 6.66
N MET A 100 11.14 -14.27 6.98
CA MET A 100 11.93 -13.17 7.56
C MET A 100 12.86 -13.73 8.62
N SER A 101 14.12 -13.31 8.58
CA SER A 101 15.10 -13.78 9.55
C SER A 101 14.65 -13.41 10.97
N ASN A 102 15.02 -14.18 11.98
CA ASN A 102 14.73 -13.83 13.38
C ASN A 102 15.28 -12.45 13.75
N GLU A 103 16.35 -12.01 13.06
CA GLU A 103 16.91 -10.66 13.15
C GLU A 103 15.89 -9.60 12.70
N ASP A 104 15.29 -9.77 11.52
CA ASP A 104 14.29 -8.87 10.97
C ASP A 104 13.04 -8.79 11.86
N VAL A 105 12.60 -9.94 12.40
CA VAL A 105 11.48 -10.00 13.34
C VAL A 105 11.79 -9.23 14.63
N ASN A 106 13.00 -9.34 15.16
CA ASN A 106 13.41 -8.63 16.37
C ASN A 106 13.56 -7.12 16.11
N LYS A 107 14.07 -6.73 14.94
CA LYS A 107 14.15 -5.33 14.51
C LYS A 107 12.77 -4.70 14.35
N LEU A 108 11.83 -5.40 13.71
CA LEU A 108 10.45 -4.91 13.62
C LEU A 108 9.78 -4.82 14.97
N LYS A 109 10.06 -5.75 15.90
CA LYS A 109 9.55 -5.67 17.27
C LYS A 109 10.07 -4.45 18.02
N SER A 110 11.36 -4.12 17.89
CA SER A 110 11.92 -2.93 18.55
C SER A 110 11.39 -1.63 17.94
N GLU A 111 11.30 -1.57 16.60
CA GLU A 111 10.68 -0.44 15.89
C GLU A 111 9.21 -0.26 16.30
N LEU A 112 8.44 -1.35 16.38
CA LEU A 112 7.04 -1.32 16.83
C LEU A 112 6.91 -0.82 18.27
N ALA A 113 7.81 -1.24 19.16
CA ALA A 113 7.82 -0.76 20.55
C ALA A 113 8.13 0.75 20.62
N SER A 114 9.12 1.23 19.86
CA SER A 114 9.43 2.65 19.77
C SER A 114 8.24 3.47 19.25
N ALA A 115 7.60 3.00 18.17
CA ALA A 115 6.45 3.67 17.58
C ALA A 115 5.27 3.77 18.57
N ARG A 116 5.03 2.71 19.36
CA ARG A 116 4.01 2.72 20.42
C ARG A 116 4.28 3.77 21.48
N ASN A 117 5.52 3.88 21.95
CA ASN A 117 5.89 4.90 22.94
C ASN A 117 5.70 6.33 22.38
N THR A 118 6.09 6.57 21.13
CA THR A 118 5.88 7.87 20.48
C THR A 118 4.41 8.23 20.33
N ILE A 119 3.55 7.25 20.01
CA ILE A 119 2.10 7.46 19.95
C ILE A 119 1.56 7.84 21.33
N GLU A 120 2.01 7.17 22.39
CA GLU A 120 1.58 7.46 23.75
C GLU A 120 1.96 8.88 24.19
N GLU A 121 3.22 9.29 23.97
CA GLU A 121 3.65 10.67 24.25
C GLU A 121 2.84 11.70 23.46
N ASN A 122 2.52 11.41 22.20
CA ASN A 122 1.70 12.31 21.39
C ASN A 122 0.26 12.39 21.90
N ASN A 123 -0.31 11.29 22.38
CA ASN A 123 -1.64 11.29 23.00
C ASN A 123 -1.66 12.16 24.26
N GLU A 124 -0.63 12.07 25.10
CA GLU A 124 -0.50 12.95 26.28
C GLU A 124 -0.35 14.42 25.89
N ARG A 125 0.43 14.73 24.84
CA ARG A 125 0.55 16.10 24.30
C ARG A 125 -0.78 16.63 23.79
N ILE A 126 -1.55 15.81 23.06
CA ILE A 126 -2.88 16.16 22.56
C ILE A 126 -3.82 16.46 23.73
N ALA A 127 -3.87 15.60 24.76
CA ALA A 127 -4.68 15.81 25.95
C ALA A 127 -4.37 17.15 26.64
N ASN A 128 -3.08 17.47 26.79
CA ASN A 128 -2.65 18.75 27.35
C ASN A 128 -3.05 19.96 26.49
N LEU A 129 -2.98 19.83 25.16
CA LEU A 129 -3.38 20.90 24.24
C LEU A 129 -4.88 21.17 24.29
N ILE A 130 -5.72 20.13 24.42
CA ILE A 130 -7.16 20.27 24.58
C ILE A 130 -7.50 21.12 25.81
N VAL A 131 -6.92 20.79 26.96
CA VAL A 131 -7.14 21.54 28.21
C VAL A 131 -6.67 23.01 28.08
N ARG A 132 -5.56 23.25 27.37
CA ARG A 132 -5.06 24.61 27.13
C ARG A 132 -6.00 25.40 26.21
N LEU A 133 -6.54 24.78 25.16
CA LEU A 133 -7.50 25.41 24.25
C LEU A 133 -8.79 25.80 24.98
N GLU A 134 -9.35 24.90 25.80
CA GLU A 134 -10.54 25.20 26.61
C GLU A 134 -10.31 26.40 27.54
N ARG A 135 -9.10 26.50 28.13
CA ARG A 135 -8.73 27.65 28.96
C ARG A 135 -8.65 28.94 28.16
N VAL A 136 -8.03 28.91 26.98
CA VAL A 136 -7.92 30.09 26.10
C VAL A 136 -9.30 30.56 25.65
N GLU A 137 -10.17 29.63 25.24
CA GLU A 137 -11.55 29.94 24.83
C GLU A 137 -12.34 30.58 25.98
N LYS A 138 -12.25 30.00 27.18
CA LYS A 138 -12.91 30.56 28.37
C LYS A 138 -12.41 31.98 28.69
N ASN A 139 -11.10 32.19 28.64
CA ASN A 139 -10.50 33.50 28.91
C ASN A 139 -10.92 34.53 27.86
N HIS A 140 -10.90 34.16 26.57
CA HIS A 140 -11.31 35.05 25.49
C HIS A 140 -12.81 35.41 25.60
N ASN A 141 -13.67 34.47 25.98
CA ASN A 141 -15.09 34.74 26.19
C ASN A 141 -15.30 35.74 27.35
N VAL A 142 -14.54 35.63 28.43
CA VAL A 142 -14.58 36.59 29.55
C VAL A 142 -14.13 37.97 29.10
N GLU A 143 -13.00 38.05 28.39
CA GLU A 143 -12.45 39.30 27.86
C GLU A 143 -13.45 40.00 26.95
N LEU A 144 -14.04 39.29 25.97
CA LEU A 144 -15.06 39.83 25.09
C LEU A 144 -16.29 40.35 25.86
N ARG A 145 -16.76 39.62 26.88
CA ARG A 145 -17.87 40.08 27.72
C ARG A 145 -17.53 41.35 28.47
N ASP A 146 -16.30 41.47 28.98
CA ASP A 146 -15.84 42.64 29.70
C ASP A 146 -15.66 43.85 28.77
N THR A 147 -15.11 43.65 27.57
CA THR A 147 -15.03 44.70 26.53
C THR A 147 -16.41 45.20 26.14
N VAL A 148 -17.37 44.30 25.85
CA VAL A 148 -18.75 44.67 25.52
C VAL A 148 -19.39 45.43 26.68
N ARG A 149 -19.19 44.98 27.92
CA ARG A 149 -19.72 45.68 29.11
C ARG A 149 -19.15 47.10 29.23
N ASN A 150 -17.86 47.28 28.98
CA ASN A 150 -17.21 48.59 29.04
C ASN A 150 -17.75 49.53 27.95
N MET A 151 -17.89 49.05 26.71
CA MET A 151 -18.49 49.83 25.62
C MET A 151 -19.94 50.25 25.92
N LEU A 152 -20.77 49.35 26.48
CA LEU A 152 -22.14 49.69 26.88
C LEU A 152 -22.19 50.78 27.96
N ARG A 153 -21.24 50.77 28.91
CA ARG A 153 -21.12 51.83 29.93
C ARG A 153 -20.74 53.17 29.31
N GLU A 154 -19.79 53.20 28.38
CA GLU A 154 -19.38 54.42 27.69
C GLU A 154 -20.52 55.04 26.86
N LEU A 155 -21.38 54.20 26.28
CA LEU A 155 -22.55 54.64 25.50
C LEU A 155 -23.79 54.94 26.36
N ASN A 156 -23.69 54.84 27.68
CA ASN A 156 -24.79 55.04 28.64
C ASN A 156 -26.03 54.15 28.36
N ILE A 157 -25.82 52.97 27.76
CA ILE A 157 -26.87 51.99 27.45
C ILE A 157 -27.08 51.09 28.68
N PRO A 158 -28.30 50.98 29.23
CA PRO A 158 -28.55 50.14 30.39
C PRO A 158 -28.28 48.66 30.08
N ASN A 159 -27.32 48.08 30.80
CA ASN A 159 -26.87 46.71 30.60
C ASN A 159 -27.84 45.71 31.25
N THR A 160 -28.91 45.34 30.54
CA THR A 160 -29.99 44.49 31.04
C THR A 160 -29.77 42.98 30.85
N GLN A 161 -28.74 42.56 30.11
CA GLN A 161 -28.55 41.15 29.72
C GLN A 161 -27.33 40.43 30.33
N PHE A 162 -26.42 41.13 31.02
CA PHE A 162 -25.21 40.49 31.58
C PHE A 162 -25.13 40.65 33.11
N PRO A 163 -25.74 39.73 33.90
CA PRO A 163 -25.67 39.80 35.35
C PRO A 163 -24.23 39.69 35.85
N SER A 164 -23.93 40.41 36.93
CA SER A 164 -22.63 40.39 37.61
C SER A 164 -22.31 38.99 38.08
N SER A 165 -21.22 38.40 37.59
CA SER A 165 -20.62 37.20 38.17
C SER A 165 -19.98 37.56 39.52
N SER A 166 -20.80 37.80 40.54
CA SER A 166 -20.35 37.77 41.93
C SER A 166 -20.06 36.32 42.29
N GLY A 167 -18.80 36.05 42.61
CA GLY A 167 -18.29 34.70 42.86
C GLY A 167 -19.14 33.92 43.86
N SER A 168 -19.53 32.71 43.45
CA SER A 168 -20.03 31.69 44.37
C SER A 168 -18.84 31.13 45.16
N ARG A 169 -18.64 31.67 46.37
CA ARG A 169 -17.89 31.01 47.44
C ARG A 169 -18.68 29.75 47.81
N ASN A 170 -18.22 28.59 47.36
CA ASN A 170 -18.69 27.33 47.91
C ASN A 170 -18.00 27.15 49.27
N ASN A 171 -18.68 27.58 50.33
CA ASN A 171 -18.59 26.89 51.60
C ASN A 171 -19.37 25.59 51.42
N ASP A 172 -18.76 24.45 51.72
CA ASP A 172 -19.31 23.53 52.72
C ASP A 172 -18.34 22.39 53.03
N LYS A 173 -18.53 21.88 54.24
CA LYS A 173 -17.72 20.99 55.08
C LYS A 173 -17.45 19.61 54.50
#